data_AF-A0A929GC30-F1
#
_entry.id   AF-A0A929GC30-F1
#
_cell.length_a   1.000
_cell.length_b   1.000
_cell.length_c   1.000
_cell.angle_alpha   90.00
_cell.angle_beta   90.00
_cell.angle_gamma   90.00
#
_symmetry.space_group_name_H-M   'P 1'
#
loop_
_entity.id
_entity.type
_entity.pdbx_description
1 polymer ?
#
loop_
_entity_poly.entity_id
_entity_poly.type
_entity_poly.pdbx_seq_one_letter_code
_entity_poly.pdbx_strand_id
1 'polypeptide(L)'
;MATGETLLIFTPLNNEPPSSNYATLDTRNQHPVLDFDASTNESAVFSAVMPRNYGSGGLTVYIHYAMSTAVANTVDWDVAFERIGDQQQDIDSDGFAAVNSVDNTTVPGTSGNVDIVNVAFTDGADMDSVAVGEGFRMKVTRDAVSDDATGDAELVFVEIKET
;
A
#
# COMPACT_ATOMS: atom_id res chain seq x y z
N MET A 1 -1.05 9.83 22.18
CA MET A 1 -1.77 8.87 21.32
C MET A 1 -2.37 9.70 20.21
N ALA A 2 -1.95 9.48 18.97
CA ALA A 2 -2.36 10.29 17.83
C ALA A 2 -3.59 9.66 17.15
N THR A 3 -4.56 9.18 17.95
CA THR A 3 -5.77 8.55 17.42
C THR A 3 -6.47 9.56 16.51
N GLY A 4 -6.54 9.30 15.21
CA GLY A 4 -7.14 10.24 14.27
C GLY A 4 -6.18 10.96 13.31
N GLU A 5 -4.89 11.06 13.65
CA GLU A 5 -3.89 11.81 12.86
C GLU A 5 -3.11 10.91 11.90
N THR A 6 -2.70 11.48 10.77
CA THR A 6 -1.77 10.85 9.83
C THR A 6 -0.43 10.57 10.52
N LEU A 7 0.06 9.33 10.44
CA LEU A 7 1.39 8.94 10.90
C LEU A 7 2.44 9.16 9.81
N LEU A 8 2.16 8.67 8.60
CA LEU A 8 3.11 8.64 7.48
C LEU A 8 2.38 8.84 6.16
N ILE A 9 3.06 9.45 5.19
CA ILE A 9 2.63 9.54 3.79
C ILE A 9 3.78 9.08 2.91
N PHE A 10 3.48 8.17 1.97
CA PHE A 10 4.38 7.75 0.92
C PHE A 10 3.90 8.24 -0.45
N THR A 11 4.86 8.49 -1.32
CA THR A 11 4.66 8.85 -2.72
C THR A 11 5.28 7.77 -3.63
N PRO A 12 4.96 7.74 -4.93
CA PRO A 12 5.60 6.85 -5.91
C PRO A 12 7.12 6.88 -5.88
N LEU A 13 7.71 8.02 -5.54
CA LEU A 13 9.17 8.19 -5.46
C LEU A 13 9.79 7.50 -4.23
N ASN A 14 8.99 7.00 -3.29
CA ASN A 14 9.43 6.24 -2.14
C ASN A 14 9.44 4.72 -2.38
N ASN A 15 9.08 4.25 -3.58
CA ASN A 15 9.03 2.82 -3.88
C ASN A 15 10.44 2.20 -3.87
N GLU A 16 10.55 1.08 -3.17
CA GLU A 16 11.68 0.16 -3.16
C GLU A 16 11.26 -1.12 -3.90
N PRO A 17 11.21 -1.10 -5.25
CA PRO A 17 10.52 -2.12 -6.03
C PRO A 17 11.06 -3.53 -5.75
N PRO A 18 10.18 -4.55 -5.65
CA PRO A 18 10.60 -5.95 -5.61
C PRO A 18 11.44 -6.36 -6.83
N SER A 19 12.13 -7.50 -6.73
CA SER A 19 12.97 -8.01 -7.83
C SER A 19 12.19 -8.47 -9.07
N SER A 20 10.89 -8.71 -8.96
CA SER A 20 9.98 -9.12 -10.04
C SER A 20 8.56 -8.66 -9.73
N ASN A 21 7.72 -8.53 -10.76
CA ASN A 21 6.31 -8.12 -10.65
C ASN A 21 6.17 -6.85 -9.79
N TYR A 22 6.94 -5.83 -10.13
CA TYR A 22 6.96 -4.57 -9.41
C TYR A 22 6.17 -3.53 -10.18
N ALA A 23 5.43 -2.69 -9.46
CA ALA A 23 4.75 -1.55 -10.07
C ALA A 23 5.79 -0.58 -10.67
N THR A 24 5.54 -0.09 -11.88
CA THR A 24 6.49 0.74 -12.62
C THR A 24 6.25 2.23 -12.41
N LEU A 25 7.33 2.98 -12.17
CA LEU A 25 7.26 4.44 -12.03
C LEU A 25 6.95 5.09 -13.40
N ASP A 26 5.88 5.90 -13.45
CA ASP A 26 5.52 6.75 -14.59
C ASP A 26 5.12 8.15 -14.12
N THR A 27 4.72 9.01 -15.06
CA THR A 27 4.10 10.29 -14.80
C THR A 27 2.77 10.45 -15.54
N ARG A 28 1.71 10.76 -14.80
CA ARG A 28 0.44 11.20 -15.37
C ARG A 28 0.31 12.71 -15.28
N ASN A 29 0.40 13.41 -16.42
CA ASN A 29 0.36 14.88 -16.45
C ASN A 29 1.37 15.52 -15.47
N GLN A 30 2.60 14.99 -15.44
CA GLN A 30 3.68 15.40 -14.51
C GLN A 30 3.45 15.06 -13.03
N HIS A 31 2.41 14.32 -12.67
CA HIS A 31 2.27 13.70 -11.36
C HIS A 31 2.96 12.34 -11.38
N PRO A 32 3.96 12.07 -10.52
CA PRO A 32 4.51 10.73 -10.36
C PRO A 32 3.39 9.75 -9.96
N VAL A 33 3.39 8.58 -10.57
CA VAL A 33 2.48 7.45 -10.27
C VAL A 33 3.25 6.13 -10.31
N LEU A 34 2.76 5.10 -9.63
CA LEU A 34 3.20 3.73 -9.87
C LEU A 34 2.10 2.96 -10.59
N ASP A 35 2.42 2.39 -11.74
CA ASP A 35 1.49 1.63 -12.57
C ASP A 35 1.50 0.17 -12.14
N PHE A 36 0.31 -0.37 -11.85
CA PHE A 36 0.07 -1.77 -11.55
C PHE A 36 -0.74 -2.42 -12.68
N ASP A 37 -0.14 -3.41 -13.36
CA ASP A 37 -0.72 -4.16 -14.47
C ASP A 37 -2.05 -4.85 -14.09
N ALA A 38 -2.91 -5.06 -15.09
CA ALA A 38 -4.24 -5.62 -14.93
C ALA A 38 -4.31 -7.15 -15.01
N SER A 39 -3.19 -7.84 -15.18
CA SER A 39 -3.16 -9.29 -15.41
C SER A 39 -2.30 -10.07 -14.44
N THR A 40 -1.31 -9.43 -13.84
CA THR A 40 -0.37 -10.04 -12.88
C THR A 40 -0.36 -9.22 -11.61
N ASN A 41 -0.37 -9.89 -10.46
CA ASN A 41 -0.21 -9.21 -9.18
C ASN A 41 1.16 -8.55 -9.14
N GLU A 42 1.16 -7.21 -9.17
CA GLU A 42 2.34 -6.37 -9.04
C GLU A 42 2.34 -5.66 -7.69
N SER A 43 3.53 -5.42 -7.14
CA SER A 43 3.70 -4.83 -5.83
C SER A 43 4.61 -3.60 -5.83
N ALA A 44 4.34 -2.68 -4.91
CA ALA A 44 5.23 -1.62 -4.47
C ALA A 44 5.58 -1.82 -2.99
N VAL A 45 6.80 -1.46 -2.59
CA VAL A 45 7.25 -1.57 -1.19
C VAL A 45 7.74 -0.22 -0.70
N PHE A 46 7.39 0.13 0.53
CA PHE A 46 7.74 1.39 1.17
C PHE A 46 8.33 1.12 2.55
N SER A 47 9.48 1.70 2.86
CA SER A 47 10.12 1.56 4.18
C SER A 47 10.01 2.85 4.99
N ALA A 48 9.88 2.71 6.32
CA ALA A 48 9.97 3.82 7.26
C ALA A 48 10.32 3.33 8.67
N VAL A 49 10.53 4.28 9.57
CA VAL A 49 10.52 4.04 11.02
C VAL A 49 9.15 4.45 11.55
N MET A 50 8.48 3.56 12.28
CA MET A 50 7.18 3.83 12.87
C MET A 50 7.27 5.07 13.79
N PRO A 51 6.51 6.16 13.55
CA PRO A 51 6.68 7.40 14.27
C PRO A 51 6.50 7.28 15.78
N ARG A 52 7.24 8.07 16.57
CA ARG A 52 7.21 8.02 18.04
C ARG A 52 5.87 8.45 18.67
N ASN A 53 4.98 9.08 17.89
CA ASN A 53 3.62 9.43 18.29
C ASN A 53 2.60 8.30 18.08
N TYR A 54 2.99 7.20 17.44
CA TYR A 54 2.19 5.98 17.34
C TYR A 54 1.92 5.39 18.73
N GLY A 55 0.64 5.20 19.04
CA GLY A 55 0.14 4.80 20.36
C GLY A 55 0.02 3.30 20.57
N SER A 56 0.51 2.46 19.65
CA SER A 56 0.33 0.99 19.68
C SER A 56 -1.13 0.54 19.47
N GLY A 57 -1.92 1.31 18.71
CA GLY A 57 -3.26 0.92 18.23
C GLY A 57 -3.23 0.13 16.92
N GLY A 58 -4.39 -0.07 16.28
CA GLY A 58 -4.42 -0.64 14.93
C GLY A 58 -3.90 0.37 13.89
N LEU A 59 -3.80 -0.05 12.63
CA LEU A 59 -3.45 0.84 11.52
C LEU A 59 -4.55 0.82 10.45
N THR A 60 -4.83 1.97 9.85
CA THR A 60 -5.57 2.07 8.58
C THR A 60 -4.61 2.59 7.52
N VAL A 61 -4.49 1.87 6.42
CA VAL A 61 -3.71 2.25 5.24
C VAL A 61 -4.67 2.76 4.18
N TYR A 62 -4.57 4.03 3.81
CA TYR A 62 -5.34 4.62 2.72
C TYR A 62 -4.51 4.60 1.44
N ILE A 63 -5.11 4.07 0.37
CA ILE A 63 -4.50 3.94 -0.95
C ILE A 63 -5.22 4.93 -1.86
N HIS A 64 -4.48 5.90 -2.39
CA HIS A 64 -4.98 6.85 -3.36
C HIS A 64 -4.54 6.38 -4.74
N TYR A 65 -5.49 6.01 -5.58
CA TYR A 65 -5.20 5.50 -6.92
C TYR A 65 -6.08 6.15 -7.97
N ALA A 66 -5.63 6.16 -9.21
CA ALA A 66 -6.43 6.46 -10.39
C ALA A 66 -6.38 5.27 -11.35
N MET A 67 -7.25 5.26 -12.36
CA MET A 67 -7.15 4.28 -13.44
C MET A 67 -6.59 4.94 -14.71
N SER A 68 -5.61 4.27 -15.34
CA SER A 68 -5.03 4.67 -16.61
C SER A 68 -6.09 4.81 -17.70
N THR A 69 -7.01 3.83 -17.76
CA THR A 69 -8.09 3.79 -18.75
C THR A 69 -9.44 3.29 -18.25
N ALA A 70 -9.51 2.42 -17.24
CA ALA A 70 -10.79 1.90 -16.76
C ALA A 70 -11.72 3.01 -16.25
N VAL A 71 -13.02 2.81 -16.49
CA VAL A 71 -14.11 3.70 -16.04
C VAL A 71 -15.31 2.90 -15.48
N ALA A 72 -15.11 1.60 -15.28
CA ALA A 72 -16.08 0.62 -14.78
C ALA A 72 -15.32 -0.58 -14.23
N ASN A 73 -16.04 -1.53 -13.63
CA ASN A 73 -15.52 -2.72 -12.97
C ASN A 73 -14.80 -2.39 -11.64
N THR A 74 -14.14 -3.38 -11.06
CA THR A 74 -13.55 -3.31 -9.71
C THR A 74 -12.05 -3.55 -9.71
N VAL A 75 -11.36 -2.90 -8.79
CA VAL A 75 -9.95 -3.11 -8.47
C VAL A 75 -9.83 -3.61 -7.02
N ASP A 76 -8.89 -4.51 -6.78
CA ASP A 76 -8.66 -5.11 -5.47
C ASP A 76 -7.22 -4.79 -5.01
N TRP A 77 -7.06 -4.46 -3.73
CA TRP A 77 -5.77 -4.05 -3.15
C TRP A 77 -5.42 -4.87 -1.91
N ASP A 78 -4.22 -5.44 -1.92
CA ASP A 78 -3.63 -6.11 -0.78
C ASP A 78 -2.54 -5.24 -0.14
N VAL A 79 -2.48 -5.28 1.20
CA VAL A 79 -1.41 -4.67 1.98
C VAL A 79 -0.82 -5.70 2.95
N ALA A 80 0.50 -5.68 3.13
CA ALA A 80 1.18 -6.44 4.18
C ALA A 80 2.30 -5.63 4.82
N PHE A 81 2.60 -5.93 6.08
CA PHE A 81 3.70 -5.32 6.84
C PHE A 81 4.81 -6.33 7.11
N GLU A 82 6.03 -5.83 7.22
CA GLU A 82 7.19 -6.53 7.75
C GLU A 82 7.88 -5.62 8.75
N ARG A 83 8.06 -6.10 9.98
CA ARG A 83 8.71 -5.38 11.06
C ARG A 83 10.21 -5.60 11.01
N ILE A 84 10.97 -4.51 11.00
CA ILE A 84 12.44 -4.51 11.14
C ILE A 84 12.78 -4.02 12.55
N GLY A 85 12.57 -4.93 13.52
CA GLY A 85 12.87 -4.71 14.93
C GLY A 85 14.34 -4.91 15.30
N ASP A 86 14.73 -4.49 16.51
CA ASP A 86 16.11 -4.62 17.02
C ASP A 86 16.53 -6.09 17.13
N GLN A 87 17.49 -6.51 16.29
CA GLN A 87 18.01 -7.89 16.22
C GLN A 87 16.93 -8.96 15.94
N GLN A 88 15.90 -8.62 15.16
CA GLN A 88 14.82 -9.55 14.78
C GLN A 88 14.88 -9.96 13.30
N GLN A 89 14.33 -9.14 12.40
CA GLN A 89 14.22 -9.45 10.97
C GLN A 89 15.60 -9.56 10.31
N ASP A 90 15.82 -10.67 9.61
CA ASP A 90 16.95 -10.82 8.69
C ASP A 90 16.59 -10.13 7.37
N ILE A 91 17.27 -9.04 7.04
CA ILE A 91 16.98 -8.24 5.84
C ILE A 91 17.49 -8.88 4.54
N ASP A 92 18.21 -10.00 4.62
CA ASP A 92 18.58 -10.82 3.45
C ASP A 92 17.41 -11.70 2.96
N SER A 93 16.26 -11.68 3.65
CA SER A 93 15.03 -12.36 3.25
C SER A 93 13.79 -11.52 3.59
N ASP A 94 12.77 -11.59 2.74
CA ASP A 94 11.47 -11.00 3.06
C ASP A 94 10.74 -11.83 4.14
N GLY A 95 10.12 -11.15 5.08
CA GLY A 95 9.39 -11.67 6.25
C GLY A 95 7.99 -11.09 6.42
N PHE A 96 7.37 -10.55 5.36
CA PHE A 96 6.02 -9.97 5.41
C PHE A 96 5.00 -10.91 6.07
N ALA A 97 4.18 -10.35 6.95
CA ALA A 97 3.00 -11.01 7.52
C ALA A 97 1.92 -11.28 6.45
N ALA A 98 0.82 -11.89 6.89
CA ALA A 98 -0.34 -12.11 6.02
C ALA A 98 -0.89 -10.79 5.48
N VAL A 99 -1.44 -10.83 4.26
CA VAL A 99 -2.08 -9.67 3.65
C VAL A 99 -3.47 -9.44 4.25
N ASN A 100 -3.84 -8.16 4.36
CA ASN A 100 -5.24 -7.74 4.43
C ASN A 100 -5.62 -7.07 3.12
N SER A 101 -6.87 -7.21 2.75
CA SER A 101 -7.36 -6.82 1.42
C SER A 101 -8.54 -5.86 1.53
N VAL A 102 -8.69 -5.01 0.52
CA VAL A 102 -9.95 -4.33 0.19
C VAL A 102 -10.37 -4.76 -1.20
N ASP A 103 -11.51 -5.44 -1.27
CA ASP A 103 -11.97 -6.13 -2.48
C ASP A 103 -13.21 -5.46 -3.07
N ASN A 104 -13.41 -5.70 -4.36
CA ASN A 104 -14.53 -5.27 -5.17
C ASN A 104 -14.78 -3.75 -5.13
N THR A 105 -13.69 -2.97 -5.06
CA THR A 105 -13.76 -1.51 -5.07
C THR A 105 -14.03 -0.99 -6.48
N THR A 106 -15.20 -0.39 -6.68
CA THR A 106 -15.62 0.13 -8.00
C THR A 106 -14.75 1.30 -8.42
N VAL A 107 -14.11 1.20 -9.57
CA VAL A 107 -13.23 2.27 -10.07
C VAL A 107 -14.02 3.54 -10.41
N PRO A 108 -13.38 4.73 -10.42
CA PRO A 108 -14.02 5.96 -10.84
C PRO A 108 -14.61 5.90 -12.24
N GLY A 109 -15.80 6.49 -12.42
CA GLY A 109 -16.45 6.62 -13.74
C GLY A 109 -15.72 7.50 -14.76
N THR A 110 -14.60 8.11 -14.38
CA THR A 110 -13.74 8.94 -15.23
C THR A 110 -12.28 8.58 -14.96
N SER A 111 -11.55 8.17 -16.00
CA SER A 111 -10.11 7.88 -15.90
C SER A 111 -9.33 9.10 -15.43
N GLY A 112 -8.35 8.88 -14.54
CA GLY A 112 -7.54 9.93 -13.93
C GLY A 112 -8.19 10.66 -12.75
N ASN A 113 -9.45 10.38 -12.43
CA ASN A 113 -9.98 10.77 -11.13
C ASN A 113 -9.36 9.87 -10.06
N VAL A 114 -8.92 10.48 -8.96
CA VAL A 114 -8.37 9.75 -7.82
C VAL A 114 -9.52 9.21 -6.96
N ASP A 115 -9.48 7.92 -6.69
CA ASP A 115 -10.28 7.25 -5.67
C ASP A 115 -9.42 6.97 -4.42
N ILE A 116 -10.09 6.78 -3.28
CA ILE A 116 -9.42 6.51 -2.00
C ILE A 116 -10.09 5.30 -1.36
N VAL A 117 -9.32 4.23 -1.23
CA VAL A 117 -9.73 2.99 -0.54
C VAL A 117 -8.86 2.80 0.69
N ASN A 118 -9.26 1.91 1.59
CA ASN A 118 -8.48 1.66 2.80
C ASN A 118 -8.49 0.20 3.20
N VAL A 119 -7.36 -0.22 3.78
CA VAL A 119 -7.15 -1.53 4.38
C VAL A 119 -6.88 -1.34 5.88
N ALA A 120 -7.68 -2.01 6.71
CA ALA A 120 -7.55 -1.93 8.16
C ALA A 120 -6.75 -3.12 8.71
N PHE A 121 -5.93 -2.83 9.73
CA PHE A 121 -5.14 -3.80 10.47
C PHE A 121 -5.42 -3.67 11.96
N THR A 122 -5.56 -4.82 12.61
CA THR A 122 -5.55 -4.91 14.07
C THR A 122 -4.12 -4.82 14.61
N ASP A 123 -3.95 -4.31 15.83
CA ASP A 123 -2.63 -4.33 16.50
C ASP A 123 -2.13 -5.78 16.68
N GLY A 124 -0.82 -5.95 16.66
CA GLY A 124 -0.15 -7.25 16.77
C GLY A 124 0.10 -7.93 15.43
N ALA A 125 -0.11 -9.25 15.37
CA ALA A 125 0.37 -10.12 14.28
C ALA A 125 -0.14 -9.74 12.87
N ASP A 126 -1.28 -9.07 12.79
CA ASP A 126 -1.91 -8.62 11.54
C ASP A 126 -1.03 -7.59 10.80
N MET A 127 -0.33 -6.73 11.56
CA MET A 127 0.65 -5.77 11.04
C MET A 127 2.08 -6.15 11.45
N ASP A 128 2.38 -7.45 11.52
CA ASP A 128 3.68 -8.02 11.93
C ASP A 128 4.20 -7.48 13.29
N SER A 129 3.27 -7.08 14.16
CA SER A 129 3.55 -6.48 15.47
C SER A 129 4.51 -5.28 15.41
N VAL A 130 4.45 -4.47 14.34
CA VAL A 130 5.27 -3.26 14.18
C VAL A 130 5.16 -2.37 15.41
N ALA A 131 6.30 -2.05 16.03
CA ALA A 131 6.34 -1.29 17.27
C ALA A 131 6.83 0.15 17.06
N VAL A 132 6.46 1.02 18.01
CA VAL A 132 6.83 2.44 18.00
C VAL A 132 8.35 2.65 17.93
N GLY A 133 8.80 3.37 16.91
CA GLY A 133 10.20 3.74 16.71
C GLY A 133 11.11 2.64 16.19
N GLU A 134 10.56 1.53 15.71
CA GLU A 134 11.27 0.52 14.96
C GLU A 134 11.06 0.66 13.46
N GLY A 135 11.92 0.03 12.67
CA GLY A 135 11.78 0.00 11.22
C GLY A 135 10.64 -0.91 10.79
N PHE A 136 10.07 -0.64 9.62
CA PHE A 136 9.17 -1.56 8.94
C PHE A 136 9.23 -1.36 7.42
N ARG A 137 8.78 -2.38 6.68
CA ARG A 137 8.38 -2.27 5.28
C ARG A 137 6.88 -2.54 5.16
N MET A 138 6.23 -1.81 4.26
CA MET A 138 4.84 -2.03 3.86
C MET A 138 4.81 -2.34 2.38
N LYS A 139 4.15 -3.43 2.00
CA LYS A 139 3.96 -3.83 0.61
C LYS A 139 2.51 -3.59 0.23
N VAL A 140 2.30 -2.87 -0.87
CA VAL A 140 0.99 -2.66 -1.50
C VAL A 140 0.99 -3.44 -2.81
N THR A 141 -0.05 -4.23 -3.05
CA THR A 141 -0.18 -5.07 -4.24
C THR A 141 -1.56 -4.85 -4.85
N ARG A 142 -1.63 -4.76 -6.18
CA ARG A 142 -2.92 -4.92 -6.86
C ARG A 142 -3.21 -6.41 -6.99
N ASP A 143 -4.34 -6.88 -6.48
CA ASP A 143 -4.76 -8.27 -6.67
C ASP A 143 -5.47 -8.46 -8.03
N ALA A 144 -4.68 -8.37 -9.10
CA ALA A 144 -5.14 -8.50 -10.48
C ALA A 144 -5.71 -9.91 -10.81
N VAL A 145 -5.53 -10.90 -9.93
CA VAL A 145 -6.14 -12.23 -10.09
C VAL A 145 -7.63 -12.22 -9.69
N SER A 146 -8.00 -11.36 -8.74
CA SER A 146 -9.37 -11.28 -8.20
C SER A 146 -10.18 -10.11 -8.77
N ASP A 147 -9.50 -9.08 -9.29
CA ASP A 147 -10.14 -7.89 -9.88
C ASP A 147 -10.47 -8.02 -11.38
N ASP A 148 -11.31 -7.12 -11.89
CA ASP A 148 -11.79 -7.13 -13.29
C ASP A 148 -11.68 -5.77 -14.02
N ALA A 149 -10.94 -4.82 -13.45
CA ALA A 149 -10.67 -3.53 -14.06
C ALA A 149 -9.56 -3.64 -15.12
N THR A 150 -9.80 -3.10 -16.32
CA THR A 150 -8.81 -3.15 -17.41
C THR A 150 -7.82 -1.98 -17.38
N GLY A 151 -6.58 -2.24 -17.79
CA GLY A 151 -5.53 -1.22 -17.79
C GLY A 151 -5.03 -0.91 -16.38
N ASP A 152 -3.99 -0.08 -16.31
CA ASP A 152 -3.22 0.01 -15.07
C ASP A 152 -3.97 0.79 -14.00
N ALA A 153 -3.75 0.37 -12.75
CA ALA A 153 -4.09 1.15 -11.57
C ALA A 153 -2.86 1.98 -11.20
N GLU A 154 -3.03 3.30 -11.16
CA GLU A 154 -1.98 4.29 -10.97
C GLU A 154 -1.98 4.74 -9.49
N LEU A 155 -1.10 4.19 -8.67
CA LEU A 155 -0.95 4.61 -7.27
C LEU A 155 -0.34 6.02 -7.20
N VAL A 156 -1.00 6.92 -6.48
CA VAL A 156 -0.60 8.34 -6.35
C VAL A 156 -0.04 8.64 -4.95
N PHE A 157 -0.66 8.11 -3.90
CA PHE A 157 -0.23 8.28 -2.51
C PHE A 157 -0.62 7.08 -1.66
N VAL A 158 0.12 6.84 -0.59
CA VAL A 158 -0.30 5.97 0.51
C VAL A 158 -0.22 6.73 1.81
N GLU A 159 -1.26 6.69 2.63
CA GLU A 159 -1.31 7.31 3.95
C GLU A 159 -1.52 6.24 5.03
N ILE A 160 -0.74 6.29 6.11
CA ILE A 160 -0.93 5.44 7.29
C ILE A 160 -1.48 6.26 8.43
N LYS A 161 -2.52 5.75 9.08
CA LYS A 161 -3.17 6.34 10.25
C LYS A 161 -3.34 5.30 11.37
N GLU A 162 -3.26 5.73 12.63
CA GLU A 162 -3.61 4.90 13.78
C GLU A 162 -5.14 4.77 13.97
N THR A 163 -5.63 3.57 14.26
CA THR A 163 -7.04 3.19 14.44
C THR A 163 -7.37 2.83 15.88
#